data_AF-A0A7C0Z140-F1
#
_entry.id   AF-A0A7C0Z140-F1
#
_cell.length_a   1.000
_cell.length_b   1.000
_cell.length_c   1.000
_cell.angle_alpha   90.00
_cell.angle_beta   90.00
_cell.angle_gamma   90.00
#
_symmetry.space_group_name_H-M   'P 1'
#
loop_
_entity.id
_entity.type
_entity.pdbx_description
1 polymer ?
#
loop_
_entity_poly.entity_id
_entity_poly.type
_entity_poly.pdbx_seq_one_letter_code
_entity_poly.pdbx_strand_id
1 'polypeptide(L)'
;MKRKNITAAYSEPKEFWLDRFLLSNSKISFNSHLTLNAQFLGCDPKKLQDEKFITSTILSSIVQGRMRLIDFLIKKFEGGGQGITAVALIADSHIIVNTFPETTSLILDVYACTGAPINVMYEFVRRFNPKKFDFLILPRIIRDENIPSRVVLDEKDINDSKLRKWMKERGLLPLINTSEEFLILANFIGFVFGDGHLHKNLNYASLWQKNKYVLELMKEKLAKIKVRGEIKINKSKAGKEVFELQVNDRNFCKLLFLLGVPKGSKIEHKLKLPWWLDKKEPPIVGAFLSSLLFSELSKPKSKYTKVRGTVIPYITFTMVTKKENKNDMKKFLEGIKELLKCFSITSSKISVRKEDDKLKFILRINASKNNLMRIQSLISLTKIFPIGVFGPINFKEAPPLYKKNSGFYKIIDYLLKNKTTYGLKMFKDLGISQQKGYKWLKILNHSNIIKREKRGRKELIALNVRT
;
A
#
# COMPACT_ATOMS: atom_id res chain seq x y z
N MET A 1 -6.24 -24.06 21.41
CA MET A 1 -7.45 -23.29 21.01
C MET A 1 -8.04 -23.91 19.75
N LYS A 2 -9.35 -24.25 19.77
CA LYS A 2 -10.06 -25.03 18.74
C LYS A 2 -10.01 -24.38 17.34
N ARG A 3 -9.78 -25.21 16.31
CA ARG A 3 -9.82 -24.88 14.88
C ARG A 3 -11.19 -24.26 14.52
N LYS A 4 -11.21 -23.04 13.98
CA LYS A 4 -12.39 -22.49 13.28
C LYS A 4 -12.12 -22.51 11.78
N ASN A 5 -12.91 -23.30 11.08
CA ASN A 5 -12.95 -23.36 9.61
C ASN A 5 -13.16 -21.95 9.03
N ILE A 6 -12.29 -21.57 8.10
CA ILE A 6 -12.42 -20.35 7.31
C ILE A 6 -13.44 -20.63 6.21
N THR A 7 -14.72 -20.52 6.54
CA THR A 7 -15.82 -20.48 5.59
C THR A 7 -16.55 -19.15 5.79
N ALA A 8 -16.13 -18.10 5.10
CA ALA A 8 -16.83 -16.82 5.09
C ALA A 8 -16.99 -16.31 3.64
N ALA A 9 -18.25 -16.31 3.20
CA ALA A 9 -18.88 -15.54 2.12
C ALA A 9 -18.11 -15.34 0.80
N TYR A 10 -18.21 -16.33 -0.09
CA TYR A 10 -17.85 -16.18 -1.50
C TYR A 10 -19.05 -15.67 -2.33
N SER A 11 -19.05 -14.41 -2.76
CA SER A 11 -19.95 -13.92 -3.83
C SER A 11 -19.18 -13.83 -5.16
N GLU A 12 -19.80 -14.32 -6.24
CA GLU A 12 -19.22 -14.18 -7.59
C GLU A 12 -19.17 -12.69 -7.96
N PRO A 13 -18.04 -12.17 -8.50
CA PRO A 13 -18.01 -10.81 -9.02
C PRO A 13 -19.00 -10.71 -10.18
N LYS A 14 -20.01 -9.82 -10.06
CA LYS A 14 -20.93 -9.52 -11.17
C LYS A 14 -20.12 -9.00 -12.37
N GLU A 15 -20.46 -9.53 -13.54
CA GLU A 15 -19.84 -9.22 -14.84
C GLU A 15 -19.89 -7.72 -15.19
N PHE A 16 -18.98 -7.32 -16.08
CA PHE A 16 -18.96 -6.08 -16.87
C PHE A 16 -18.57 -4.77 -16.16
N TRP A 17 -17.27 -4.43 -16.18
CA TRP A 17 -16.75 -3.04 -16.03
C TRP A 17 -15.38 -2.80 -16.71
N LEU A 18 -15.02 -3.60 -17.72
CA LEU A 18 -13.67 -3.59 -18.32
C LEU A 18 -13.29 -2.29 -19.07
N ASP A 19 -14.26 -1.52 -19.58
CA ASP A 19 -13.94 -0.42 -20.50
C ASP A 19 -13.69 0.94 -19.85
N ARG A 20 -13.94 1.12 -18.54
CA ARG A 20 -13.75 2.43 -17.87
C ARG A 20 -12.46 2.57 -17.07
N PHE A 21 -11.73 1.49 -16.81
CA PHE A 21 -10.51 1.54 -15.99
C PHE A 21 -9.23 1.73 -16.81
N LEU A 22 -9.26 1.45 -18.11
CA LEU A 22 -8.10 1.47 -18.99
C LEU A 22 -7.87 2.82 -19.72
N LEU A 23 -8.76 3.81 -19.56
CA LEU A 23 -8.67 5.08 -20.31
C LEU A 23 -8.94 6.36 -19.49
N SER A 24 -8.89 6.32 -18.15
CA SER A 24 -8.94 7.58 -17.40
C SER A 24 -7.54 8.14 -17.19
N ASN A 25 -7.18 9.11 -18.03
CA ASN A 25 -6.07 10.03 -17.83
C ASN A 25 -5.92 10.39 -16.33
N SER A 26 -4.68 10.25 -15.84
CA SER A 26 -4.15 10.81 -14.58
C SER A 26 -4.89 10.48 -13.26
N LYS A 27 -5.00 9.19 -12.90
CA LYS A 27 -5.26 8.78 -11.50
C LYS A 27 -4.44 7.55 -11.09
N ILE A 28 -3.45 7.75 -10.22
CA ILE A 28 -2.72 6.65 -9.55
C ILE A 28 -3.74 5.82 -8.78
N SER A 29 -3.98 4.59 -9.22
CA SER A 29 -4.73 3.58 -8.46
C SER A 29 -3.74 2.77 -7.61
N PHE A 30 -3.94 2.73 -6.30
CA PHE A 30 -3.08 1.99 -5.35
C PHE A 30 -3.16 0.45 -5.48
N ASN A 31 -4.01 -0.07 -6.37
CA ASN A 31 -4.04 -1.49 -6.75
C ASN A 31 -3.14 -1.81 -7.95
N SER A 32 -2.60 -0.78 -8.61
CA SER A 32 -1.76 -0.82 -9.79
C SER A 32 -0.39 -0.21 -9.44
N HIS A 33 0.69 -0.71 -10.02
CA HIS A 33 2.10 -0.34 -9.72
C HIS A 33 2.59 -0.80 -8.33
N LEU A 34 2.57 -2.12 -8.11
CA LEU A 34 3.09 -2.76 -6.89
C LEU A 34 4.19 -3.77 -7.23
N THR A 35 5.21 -3.82 -6.38
CA THR A 35 6.17 -4.93 -6.30
C THR A 35 5.86 -5.72 -5.02
N LEU A 36 5.56 -7.01 -5.11
CA LEU A 36 5.23 -7.89 -3.99
C LEU A 36 6.24 -9.03 -3.95
N ASN A 37 6.94 -9.15 -2.83
CA ASN A 37 7.84 -10.23 -2.48
C ASN A 37 7.26 -10.99 -1.29
N ALA A 38 7.19 -12.31 -1.34
CA ALA A 38 6.65 -13.11 -0.26
C ALA A 38 7.41 -14.43 -0.11
N GLN A 39 7.71 -14.82 1.12
CA GLN A 39 8.29 -16.10 1.48
C GLN A 39 7.27 -16.90 2.28
N PHE A 40 7.01 -18.13 1.85
CA PHE A 40 6.05 -19.04 2.46
C PHE A 40 6.83 -20.20 3.08
N LEU A 41 6.44 -20.60 4.28
CA LEU A 41 7.13 -21.59 5.11
C LEU A 41 6.16 -22.67 5.58
N GLY A 42 6.63 -23.92 5.66
CA GLY A 42 5.82 -25.07 6.07
C GLY A 42 4.78 -25.49 5.03
N CYS A 43 5.11 -25.32 3.75
CA CYS A 43 4.31 -25.83 2.64
C CYS A 43 4.52 -27.35 2.46
N ASP A 44 3.54 -28.01 1.85
CA ASP A 44 3.63 -29.44 1.52
C ASP A 44 4.73 -29.68 0.46
N PRO A 45 5.81 -30.44 0.77
CA PRO A 45 6.90 -30.71 -0.15
C PRO A 45 6.45 -31.32 -1.48
N LYS A 46 5.40 -32.15 -1.48
CA LYS A 46 4.88 -32.77 -2.70
C LYS A 46 4.33 -31.73 -3.68
N LYS A 47 3.69 -30.68 -3.16
CA LYS A 47 3.20 -29.55 -3.96
C LYS A 47 4.34 -28.67 -4.47
N LEU A 48 5.41 -28.54 -3.70
CA LEU A 48 6.60 -27.75 -4.08
C LEU A 48 7.39 -28.40 -5.22
N GLN A 49 7.21 -29.70 -5.45
CA GLN A 49 7.86 -30.49 -6.51
C GLN A 49 6.96 -30.78 -7.72
N ASP A 50 5.70 -30.34 -7.69
CA ASP A 50 4.69 -30.63 -8.73
C ASP A 50 4.59 -29.47 -9.73
N GLU A 51 5.21 -29.65 -10.90
CA GLU A 51 5.19 -28.67 -12.00
C GLU A 51 3.78 -28.31 -12.44
N LYS A 52 2.87 -29.28 -12.51
CA LYS A 52 1.49 -29.05 -12.96
C LYS A 52 0.74 -28.24 -11.91
N PHE A 53 0.94 -28.54 -10.63
CA PHE A 53 0.33 -27.77 -9.54
C PHE A 53 0.84 -26.32 -9.52
N ILE A 54 2.14 -26.11 -9.67
CA ILE A 54 2.74 -24.76 -9.69
C ILE A 54 2.24 -23.99 -10.91
N THR A 55 2.27 -24.60 -12.11
CA THR A 55 1.77 -23.99 -13.34
C THR A 55 0.29 -23.60 -13.19
N SER A 56 -0.55 -24.52 -12.70
CA SER A 56 -1.97 -24.25 -12.44
C SER A 56 -2.17 -23.10 -11.45
N THR A 57 -1.32 -23.02 -10.42
CA THR A 57 -1.39 -21.96 -9.40
C THR A 57 -1.05 -20.60 -9.98
N ILE A 58 0.02 -20.51 -10.78
CA ILE A 58 0.41 -19.26 -11.44
C ILE A 58 -0.66 -18.81 -12.43
N LEU A 59 -1.11 -19.70 -13.34
CA LEU A 59 -2.13 -19.35 -14.32
C LEU A 59 -3.45 -18.92 -13.66
N SER A 60 -3.87 -19.63 -12.61
CA SER A 60 -5.08 -19.24 -11.86
C SER A 60 -4.91 -17.91 -11.15
N SER A 61 -3.72 -17.63 -10.62
CA SER A 61 -3.41 -16.36 -9.96
C SER A 61 -3.45 -15.17 -10.93
N ILE A 62 -3.06 -15.36 -12.20
CA ILE A 62 -3.17 -14.36 -13.27
C ILE A 62 -4.65 -14.02 -13.53
N VAL A 63 -5.54 -15.02 -13.60
CA VAL A 63 -7.00 -14.79 -13.74
C VAL A 63 -7.53 -14.01 -12.54
N GLN A 64 -7.17 -14.42 -11.33
CA GLN A 64 -7.62 -13.77 -10.09
C GLN A 64 -7.10 -12.33 -9.98
N GLY A 65 -5.86 -12.10 -10.40
CA GLY A 65 -5.21 -10.81 -10.49
C GLY A 65 -5.70 -9.94 -11.64
N ARG A 66 -6.58 -10.47 -12.52
CA ARG A 66 -7.04 -9.80 -13.76
C ARG A 66 -5.88 -9.34 -14.63
N MET A 67 -4.85 -10.16 -14.68
CA MET A 67 -3.63 -9.93 -15.46
C MET A 67 -3.71 -10.67 -16.79
N ARG A 68 -2.80 -10.32 -17.71
CA ARG A 68 -2.65 -10.95 -19.02
C ARG A 68 -1.28 -11.60 -19.13
N LEU A 69 -1.25 -12.90 -19.40
CA LEU A 69 -0.02 -13.66 -19.64
C LEU A 69 0.59 -13.29 -21.01
N ILE A 70 1.90 -13.15 -21.08
CA ILE A 70 2.66 -12.96 -22.33
C ILE A 70 3.44 -14.23 -22.64
N ASP A 71 4.22 -14.71 -21.67
CA ASP A 71 5.01 -15.93 -21.82
C ASP A 71 5.16 -16.64 -20.47
N PHE A 72 5.52 -17.92 -20.50
CA PHE A 72 5.69 -18.76 -19.33
C PHE A 72 6.85 -19.73 -19.49
N LEU A 73 7.76 -19.74 -18.51
CA LEU A 73 8.88 -20.65 -18.40
C LEU A 73 8.79 -21.40 -17.06
N ILE A 74 9.06 -22.69 -17.06
CA ILE A 74 9.17 -23.50 -15.85
C ILE A 74 10.37 -24.44 -15.97
N LYS A 75 11.13 -24.58 -14.88
CA LYS A 75 12.26 -25.50 -14.78
C LYS A 75 12.22 -26.19 -13.42
N LYS A 76 12.13 -27.52 -13.44
CA LYS A 76 12.47 -28.36 -12.28
C LYS A 76 13.95 -28.68 -12.28
N PHE A 77 14.57 -28.58 -11.12
CA PHE A 77 15.98 -28.89 -10.93
C PHE A 77 16.17 -30.33 -10.47
N GLU A 78 17.17 -30.99 -11.04
CA GLU A 78 17.61 -32.33 -10.66
C GLU A 78 18.76 -32.18 -9.65
N GLY A 79 18.57 -32.65 -8.40
CA GLY A 79 19.52 -32.45 -7.30
C GLY A 79 18.85 -32.37 -5.92
N GLY A 80 19.64 -32.05 -4.88
CA GLY A 80 19.30 -32.21 -3.45
C GLY A 80 18.04 -31.49 -2.90
N GLY A 81 17.35 -30.68 -3.70
CA GLY A 81 16.09 -30.04 -3.33
C GLY A 81 14.88 -30.41 -4.19
N GLN A 82 15.07 -30.88 -5.44
CA GLN A 82 14.00 -31.11 -6.42
C GLN A 82 13.04 -29.91 -6.62
N GLY A 83 13.53 -28.69 -6.35
CA GLY A 83 12.78 -27.44 -6.45
C GLY A 83 12.44 -27.04 -7.88
N ILE A 84 11.56 -26.05 -8.00
CA ILE A 84 11.03 -25.54 -9.27
C ILE A 84 11.19 -24.02 -9.30
N THR A 85 11.73 -23.50 -10.39
CA THR A 85 11.65 -22.10 -10.76
C THR A 85 10.65 -21.93 -11.89
N ALA A 86 9.67 -21.05 -11.71
CA ALA A 86 8.70 -20.69 -12.74
C ALA A 86 8.65 -19.17 -12.91
N VAL A 87 8.61 -18.71 -14.16
CA VAL A 87 8.53 -17.31 -14.55
C VAL A 87 7.35 -17.13 -15.49
N ALA A 88 6.37 -16.33 -15.10
CA ALA A 88 5.31 -15.86 -15.98
C ALA A 88 5.57 -14.39 -16.33
N LEU A 89 5.89 -14.11 -17.60
CA LEU A 89 5.85 -12.76 -18.13
C LEU A 89 4.39 -12.36 -18.28
N ILE A 90 4.01 -11.24 -17.69
CA ILE A 90 2.68 -10.64 -17.82
C ILE A 90 2.80 -9.32 -18.56
N ALA A 91 1.70 -8.82 -19.14
CA ALA A 91 1.72 -7.62 -19.99
C ALA A 91 2.40 -6.40 -19.33
N ASP A 92 2.34 -6.35 -18.01
CA ASP A 92 2.86 -5.25 -17.21
C ASP A 92 4.22 -5.50 -16.55
N SER A 93 4.76 -6.74 -16.57
CA SER A 93 6.09 -7.18 -16.10
C SER A 93 6.13 -8.70 -15.82
N HIS A 94 6.06 -9.18 -14.56
CA HIS A 94 6.30 -10.60 -14.24
C HIS A 94 5.71 -11.13 -12.92
N ILE A 95 5.61 -12.47 -12.84
CA ILE A 95 5.45 -13.28 -11.63
C ILE A 95 6.54 -14.34 -11.63
N ILE A 96 7.36 -14.42 -10.58
CA ILE A 96 8.42 -15.40 -10.40
C ILE A 96 8.14 -16.23 -9.15
N VAL A 97 8.31 -17.55 -9.25
CA VAL A 97 8.14 -18.50 -8.15
C VAL A 97 9.38 -19.38 -8.08
N ASN A 98 9.97 -19.49 -6.90
CA ASN A 98 11.05 -20.43 -6.60
C ASN A 98 10.63 -21.31 -5.43
N THR A 99 10.65 -22.63 -5.59
CA THR A 99 10.29 -23.59 -4.53
C THR A 99 11.51 -24.31 -3.98
N PHE A 100 11.48 -24.59 -2.67
CA PHE A 100 12.53 -25.28 -1.92
C PHE A 100 11.90 -26.39 -1.07
N PRO A 101 11.58 -27.55 -1.68
CA PRO A 101 10.95 -28.68 -1.00
C PRO A 101 11.67 -29.13 0.28
N GLU A 102 13.00 -29.10 0.29
CA GLU A 102 13.89 -29.47 1.39
C GLU A 102 13.75 -28.57 2.62
N THR A 103 13.41 -27.30 2.44
CA THR A 103 13.13 -26.36 3.53
C THR A 103 11.63 -26.14 3.74
N THR A 104 10.78 -26.87 3.02
CA THR A 104 9.31 -26.70 3.01
C THR A 104 8.88 -25.27 2.65
N SER A 105 9.64 -24.58 1.81
CA SER A 105 9.44 -23.16 1.54
C SER A 105 9.29 -22.82 0.05
N LEU A 106 8.73 -21.64 -0.22
CA LEU A 106 8.79 -21.01 -1.55
C LEU A 106 8.93 -19.49 -1.43
N ILE A 107 9.48 -18.88 -2.48
CA ILE A 107 9.56 -17.44 -2.68
C ILE A 107 8.69 -17.07 -3.88
N LEU A 108 7.87 -16.03 -3.71
CA LEU A 108 6.99 -15.44 -4.71
C LEU A 108 7.39 -13.98 -4.91
N ASP A 109 7.78 -13.62 -6.13
CA ASP A 109 8.02 -12.24 -6.56
C ASP A 109 6.99 -11.87 -7.63
N VAL A 110 6.29 -10.75 -7.44
CA VAL A 110 5.26 -10.24 -8.34
C VAL A 110 5.53 -8.77 -8.58
N TYR A 111 5.79 -8.44 -9.83
CA TYR A 111 5.85 -7.06 -10.29
C TYR A 111 4.72 -6.82 -11.26
N ALA A 112 3.87 -5.82 -10.99
CA ALA A 112 2.81 -5.47 -11.92
C ALA A 112 2.43 -3.98 -11.87
N CYS A 113 2.35 -3.38 -13.05
CA CYS A 113 1.87 -2.02 -13.26
C CYS A 113 0.35 -1.92 -13.25
N THR A 114 -0.41 -2.94 -13.68
CA THR A 114 -1.89 -2.94 -13.60
C THR A 114 -2.43 -4.21 -12.92
N GLY A 115 -3.75 -4.38 -12.88
CA GLY A 115 -4.41 -5.53 -12.28
C GLY A 115 -4.55 -5.45 -10.75
N ALA A 116 -4.51 -6.62 -10.10
CA ALA A 116 -4.63 -6.76 -8.65
C ALA A 116 -3.55 -7.73 -8.11
N PRO A 117 -2.30 -7.27 -7.92
CA PRO A 117 -1.17 -8.12 -7.50
C PRO A 117 -1.39 -8.80 -6.14
N ILE A 118 -2.17 -8.17 -5.28
CA ILE A 118 -2.58 -8.75 -4.00
C ILE A 118 -3.36 -10.07 -4.17
N ASN A 119 -4.19 -10.18 -5.22
CA ASN A 119 -4.97 -11.38 -5.49
C ASN A 119 -4.07 -12.57 -5.87
N VAL A 120 -2.90 -12.31 -6.44
CA VAL A 120 -1.88 -13.34 -6.72
C VAL A 120 -1.45 -13.97 -5.40
N MET A 121 -1.00 -13.15 -4.44
CA MET A 121 -0.58 -13.64 -3.13
C MET A 121 -1.68 -14.42 -2.41
N TYR A 122 -2.92 -13.93 -2.43
CA TYR A 122 -4.05 -14.66 -1.84
C TYR A 122 -4.27 -16.03 -2.46
N GLU A 123 -4.11 -16.16 -3.78
CA GLU A 123 -4.22 -17.45 -4.47
C GLU A 123 -3.13 -18.41 -4.00
N PHE A 124 -1.89 -17.93 -3.87
CA PHE A 124 -0.77 -18.73 -3.35
C PHE A 124 -1.02 -19.18 -1.90
N VAL A 125 -1.44 -18.28 -1.01
CA VAL A 125 -1.77 -18.64 0.38
C VAL A 125 -2.87 -19.70 0.42
N ARG A 126 -3.90 -19.54 -0.42
CA ARG A 126 -5.02 -20.47 -0.51
C ARG A 126 -4.64 -21.86 -1.02
N ARG A 127 -3.73 -21.95 -2.00
CA ARG A 127 -3.37 -23.23 -2.64
C ARG A 127 -2.25 -23.97 -1.90
N PHE A 128 -1.24 -23.25 -1.43
CA PHE A 128 -0.12 -23.83 -0.68
C PHE A 128 -0.44 -24.06 0.79
N ASN A 129 -1.35 -23.29 1.38
CA ASN A 129 -1.73 -23.37 2.80
C ASN A 129 -0.50 -23.43 3.73
N PRO A 130 0.40 -22.42 3.66
CA PRO A 130 1.63 -22.39 4.45
C PRO A 130 1.35 -22.35 5.95
N LYS A 131 2.29 -22.85 6.78
CA LYS A 131 2.25 -22.66 8.23
C LYS A 131 2.51 -21.20 8.62
N LYS A 132 3.45 -20.55 7.93
CA LYS A 132 3.82 -19.14 8.11
C LYS A 132 4.17 -18.54 6.74
N PHE A 133 3.96 -17.25 6.55
CA PHE A 133 4.54 -16.53 5.42
C PHE A 133 4.90 -15.11 5.85
N ASP A 134 6.00 -14.61 5.29
CA ASP A 134 6.49 -13.24 5.44
C ASP A 134 6.39 -12.56 4.08
N PHE A 135 6.09 -11.26 4.03
CA PHE A 135 5.93 -10.57 2.75
C PHE A 135 6.26 -9.08 2.86
N LEU A 136 6.73 -8.54 1.75
CA LEU A 136 7.10 -7.17 1.52
C LEU A 136 6.39 -6.73 0.26
N ILE A 137 5.57 -5.70 0.32
CA ILE A 137 5.09 -5.06 -0.92
C ILE A 137 5.74 -3.70 -1.00
N LEU A 138 5.81 -3.08 -2.17
CA LEU A 138 6.33 -1.74 -2.41
C LEU A 138 5.48 -1.06 -3.48
N PRO A 139 4.98 0.17 -3.28
CA PRO A 139 4.29 0.93 -4.29
C PRO A 139 5.39 1.54 -5.13
N ARG A 140 5.30 1.30 -6.44
CA ARG A 140 6.19 1.94 -7.39
C ARG A 140 5.67 3.34 -7.63
N ILE A 141 6.43 4.32 -7.17
CA ILE A 141 6.45 5.63 -7.82
C ILE A 141 7.38 5.44 -9.01
N ILE A 142 6.81 5.33 -10.21
CA ILE A 142 7.62 5.44 -11.43
C ILE A 142 8.19 6.86 -11.40
N ARG A 143 9.51 6.97 -11.29
CA ARG A 143 10.20 8.25 -11.49
C ARG A 143 10.06 8.55 -12.98
N ASP A 144 9.11 9.40 -13.30
CA ASP A 144 9.00 10.00 -14.62
C ASP A 144 10.04 11.13 -14.68
N GLU A 145 11.02 11.01 -15.57
CA GLU A 145 12.05 12.02 -15.80
C GLU A 145 11.45 13.37 -16.23
N ASN A 146 10.19 13.38 -16.70
CA ASN A 146 9.44 14.59 -17.03
C ASN A 146 8.73 15.23 -15.82
N ILE A 147 8.77 14.62 -14.63
CA ILE A 147 8.36 15.33 -13.40
C ILE A 147 9.52 16.26 -13.04
N PRO A 148 9.38 17.58 -13.22
CA PRO A 148 10.47 18.51 -12.95
C PRO A 148 10.91 18.37 -11.50
N SER A 149 12.14 17.89 -11.30
CA SER A 149 12.78 17.91 -10.00
C SER A 149 13.03 19.37 -9.65
N ARG A 150 12.42 19.85 -8.57
CA ARG A 150 12.73 21.17 -8.03
C ARG A 150 13.65 21.04 -6.83
N VAL A 151 14.58 21.98 -6.76
CA VAL A 151 15.37 22.20 -5.56
C VAL A 151 14.45 22.80 -4.49
N VAL A 152 14.31 22.10 -3.38
CA VAL A 152 13.59 22.60 -2.20
C VAL A 152 14.50 23.49 -1.38
N LEU A 153 15.72 23.03 -1.08
CA LEU A 153 16.74 23.85 -0.42
C LEU A 153 18.07 23.63 -1.09
N ASP A 154 18.81 24.69 -1.31
CA ASP A 154 20.22 24.62 -1.70
C ASP A 154 21.13 25.26 -0.66
N GLU A 155 22.40 25.43 -1.04
CA GLU A 155 23.40 26.07 -0.20
C GLU A 155 23.09 27.55 0.07
N LYS A 156 22.60 28.32 -0.92
CA LYS A 156 22.36 29.76 -0.74
C LYS A 156 21.21 30.02 0.25
N ASP A 157 20.31 29.06 0.43
CA ASP A 157 19.21 29.15 1.39
C ASP A 157 19.64 28.98 2.87
N ILE A 158 20.90 28.59 3.16
CA ILE A 158 21.35 28.16 4.50
C ILE A 158 22.46 29.05 5.06
N ASN A 159 22.12 30.10 5.80
CA ASN A 159 23.12 31.00 6.40
C ASN A 159 24.03 30.36 7.46
N ASP A 160 23.57 29.30 8.15
CA ASP A 160 24.34 28.63 9.21
C ASP A 160 25.37 27.66 8.61
N SER A 161 26.66 27.98 8.75
CA SER A 161 27.77 27.19 8.22
C SER A 161 27.86 25.77 8.81
N LYS A 162 27.51 25.60 10.09
CA LYS A 162 27.50 24.28 10.75
C LYS A 162 26.37 23.42 10.22
N LEU A 163 25.19 24.00 10.01
CA LEU A 163 24.06 23.31 9.39
C LEU A 163 24.38 22.92 7.94
N ARG A 164 24.94 23.85 7.17
CA ARG A 164 25.33 23.62 5.78
C ARG A 164 26.32 22.46 5.67
N LYS A 165 27.39 22.45 6.47
CA LYS A 165 28.35 21.35 6.53
C LYS A 165 27.68 20.02 6.91
N TRP A 166 26.85 20.03 7.95
CA TRP A 166 26.12 18.85 8.43
C TRP A 166 25.18 18.26 7.36
N MET A 167 24.53 19.09 6.55
CA MET A 167 23.67 18.65 5.44
C MET A 167 24.49 18.08 4.27
N LYS A 168 25.63 18.69 3.91
CA LYS A 168 26.54 18.17 2.87
C LYS A 168 27.07 16.78 3.20
N GLU A 169 27.56 16.56 4.42
CA GLU A 169 28.09 15.26 4.89
C GLU A 169 27.05 14.12 4.84
N ARG A 170 25.77 14.50 4.78
CA ARG A 170 24.62 13.59 4.74
C ARG A 170 23.97 13.47 3.37
N GLY A 171 24.51 14.13 2.34
CA GLY A 171 23.93 14.12 0.99
C GLY A 171 22.59 14.84 0.90
N LEU A 172 22.30 15.78 1.82
CA LEU A 172 21.03 16.51 1.87
C LEU A 172 21.05 17.83 1.08
N LEU A 173 22.13 18.13 0.36
CA LEU A 173 22.27 19.33 -0.46
C LEU A 173 22.74 19.00 -1.90
N PRO A 174 22.05 19.52 -2.94
CA PRO A 174 20.75 20.20 -2.86
C PRO A 174 19.64 19.23 -2.39
N LEU A 175 18.71 19.73 -1.58
CA LEU A 175 17.57 18.95 -1.13
C LEU A 175 16.51 18.96 -2.23
N ILE A 176 16.32 17.84 -2.91
CA ILE A 176 15.43 17.73 -4.07
C ILE A 176 14.08 17.16 -3.66
N ASN A 177 12.99 17.69 -4.22
CA ASN A 177 11.61 17.30 -3.92
C ASN A 177 11.31 15.80 -4.21
N THR A 178 12.01 15.19 -5.18
CA THR A 178 11.87 13.77 -5.58
C THR A 178 12.84 12.81 -4.87
N SER A 179 13.68 13.32 -3.97
CA SER A 179 14.66 12.52 -3.21
C SER A 179 13.99 11.67 -2.12
N GLU A 180 14.57 10.52 -1.80
CA GLU A 180 14.06 9.66 -0.70
C GLU A 180 14.19 10.41 0.64
N GLU A 181 15.28 11.15 0.77
CA GLU A 181 15.64 12.00 1.89
C GLU A 181 14.55 13.04 2.17
N PHE A 182 14.06 13.72 1.12
CA PHE A 182 13.00 14.69 1.27
C PHE A 182 11.66 14.06 1.63
N LEU A 183 11.35 12.86 1.10
CA LEU A 183 10.14 12.13 1.49
C LEU A 183 10.20 11.64 2.94
N ILE A 184 11.38 11.25 3.43
CA ILE A 184 11.62 10.94 4.85
C ILE A 184 11.37 12.18 5.71
N LEU A 185 11.92 13.33 5.31
CA LEU A 185 11.71 14.60 6.02
C LEU A 185 10.25 15.03 6.02
N ALA A 186 9.56 14.98 4.87
CA ALA A 186 8.14 15.31 4.76
C ALA A 186 7.27 14.40 5.66
N ASN A 187 7.58 13.11 5.71
CA ASN A 187 6.90 12.17 6.60
C ASN A 187 7.18 12.44 8.08
N PHE A 188 8.44 12.71 8.46
CA PHE A 188 8.78 13.11 9.84
C PHE A 188 8.06 14.41 10.24
N ILE A 189 8.07 15.42 9.36
CA ILE A 189 7.40 16.70 9.57
C ILE A 189 5.89 16.52 9.78
N GLY A 190 5.23 15.65 9.00
CA GLY A 190 3.81 15.35 9.22
C GLY A 190 3.51 14.79 10.62
N PHE A 191 4.37 13.94 11.18
CA PHE A 191 4.27 13.51 12.59
C PHE A 191 4.49 14.67 13.55
N VAL A 192 5.50 15.51 13.28
CA VAL A 192 5.76 16.69 14.12
C VAL A 192 4.57 17.64 14.10
N PHE A 193 3.81 17.76 13.01
CA PHE A 193 2.59 18.58 12.98
C PHE A 193 1.42 17.95 13.74
N GLY A 194 1.32 16.62 13.76
CA GLY A 194 0.33 15.88 14.54
C GLY A 194 0.68 15.81 16.03
N ASP A 195 1.03 14.63 16.53
CA ASP A 195 1.34 14.45 17.96
C ASP A 195 2.76 14.88 18.35
N GLY A 196 3.66 15.14 17.40
CA GLY A 196 5.07 15.45 17.71
C GLY A 196 5.36 16.89 18.17
N HIS A 197 6.63 17.17 18.44
CA HIS A 197 7.12 18.43 18.97
C HIS A 197 8.52 18.79 18.44
N LEU A 198 8.75 20.07 18.20
CA LEU A 198 10.08 20.65 17.98
C LEU A 198 10.38 21.62 19.12
N HIS A 199 11.47 21.38 19.86
CA HIS A 199 11.80 22.18 21.03
C HIS A 199 12.04 23.66 20.70
N LYS A 200 11.62 24.59 21.58
CA LYS A 200 11.73 26.05 21.36
C LYS A 200 13.14 26.55 21.05
N ASN A 201 14.16 25.86 21.60
CA ASN A 201 15.58 26.16 21.40
C ASN A 201 16.25 25.24 20.36
N LEU A 202 15.47 24.47 19.59
CA LEU A 202 15.97 23.54 18.57
C LEU A 202 16.96 22.50 19.11
N ASN A 203 16.78 22.08 20.37
CA ASN A 203 17.65 21.08 21.01
C ASN A 203 17.28 19.65 20.62
N TYR A 204 15.99 19.39 20.47
CA TYR A 204 15.47 18.08 20.12
C TYR A 204 14.13 18.18 19.40
N ALA A 205 13.78 17.11 18.69
CA ALA A 205 12.44 16.85 18.19
C ALA A 205 11.94 15.51 18.75
N SER A 206 10.65 15.43 19.07
CA SER A 206 10.03 14.23 19.64
C SER A 206 8.77 13.85 18.88
N LEU A 207 8.55 12.56 18.68
CA LEU A 207 7.32 11.98 18.16
C LEU A 207 6.73 11.01 19.17
N TRP A 208 5.44 11.11 19.49
CA TRP A 208 4.77 10.15 20.38
C TRP A 208 3.81 9.27 19.61
N GLN A 209 3.83 7.97 19.91
CA GLN A 209 2.92 6.99 19.29
C GLN A 209 2.55 5.87 20.25
N LYS A 210 1.33 5.33 20.08
CA LYS A 210 0.87 4.13 20.81
C LYS A 210 1.46 2.84 20.25
N ASN A 211 1.88 2.84 18.98
CA ASN A 211 2.45 1.68 18.32
C ASN A 211 3.95 1.87 18.14
N LYS A 212 4.76 1.14 18.92
CA LYS A 212 6.23 1.17 18.88
C LYS A 212 6.79 0.93 17.47
N TYR A 213 6.18 0.02 16.70
CA TYR A 213 6.64 -0.32 15.35
C TYR A 213 6.74 0.90 14.42
N VAL A 214 5.81 1.86 14.57
CA VAL A 214 5.80 3.09 13.76
C VAL A 214 7.03 3.95 14.04
N LEU A 215 7.49 3.98 15.29
CA LEU A 215 8.66 4.73 15.70
C LEU A 215 9.96 4.01 15.33
N GLU A 216 10.01 2.68 15.43
CA GLU A 216 11.16 1.89 14.95
C GLU A 216 11.36 2.10 13.44
N LEU A 217 10.27 2.02 12.67
CA LEU A 217 10.29 2.32 11.25
C LEU A 217 10.77 3.74 10.94
N MET A 218 10.30 4.74 11.71
CA MET A 218 10.79 6.11 11.53
C MET A 218 12.27 6.25 11.91
N LYS A 219 12.72 5.56 12.95
CA LYS A 219 14.14 5.53 13.35
C LYS A 219 15.02 4.93 12.26
N GLU A 220 14.58 3.85 11.60
CA GLU A 220 15.29 3.27 10.45
C GLU A 220 15.33 4.23 9.25
N LYS A 221 14.24 4.96 8.97
CA LYS A 221 14.23 6.02 7.94
C LYS A 221 15.24 7.13 8.25
N LEU A 222 15.26 7.60 9.50
CA LEU A 222 16.22 8.63 9.93
C LEU A 222 17.67 8.14 9.78
N ALA A 223 17.94 6.86 10.03
CA ALA A 223 19.27 6.29 9.84
C ALA A 223 19.75 6.39 8.38
N LYS A 224 18.86 6.29 7.39
CA LYS A 224 19.20 6.47 5.96
C LYS A 224 19.75 7.86 5.65
N ILE A 225 19.23 8.88 6.33
CA ILE A 225 19.75 10.27 6.27
C ILE A 225 20.80 10.56 7.34
N LYS A 226 21.40 9.51 7.93
CA LYS A 226 22.42 9.58 8.98
C LYS A 226 21.99 10.44 10.19
N VAL A 227 20.72 10.37 10.56
CA VAL A 227 20.13 10.98 11.76
C VAL A 227 19.81 9.87 12.76
N ARG A 228 20.29 10.03 14.00
CA ARG A 228 20.04 9.06 15.08
C ARG A 228 18.83 9.49 15.91
N GLY A 229 18.00 8.53 16.30
CA GLY A 229 16.90 8.72 17.22
C GLY A 229 16.83 7.61 18.26
N GLU A 230 16.33 7.94 19.44
CA GLU A 230 16.17 7.03 20.59
C GLU A 230 14.70 6.83 20.89
N ILE A 231 14.29 5.59 21.14
CA ILE A 231 12.90 5.28 21.51
C ILE A 231 12.83 5.03 23.01
N LYS A 232 12.00 5.80 23.70
CA LYS A 232 11.74 5.74 25.13
C LYS A 232 10.29 5.32 25.39
N ILE A 233 10.07 4.64 26.51
CA ILE A 233 8.73 4.27 26.97
C ILE A 233 8.30 5.29 28.02
N ASN A 234 7.15 5.91 27.81
CA ASN A 234 6.53 6.85 28.73
C ASN A 234 5.13 6.37 29.12
N LYS A 235 4.56 6.97 30.16
CA LYS A 235 3.15 6.79 30.53
C LYS A 235 2.37 8.05 30.17
N SER A 236 1.25 7.88 29.46
CA SER A 236 0.28 8.95 29.22
C SER A 236 -0.38 9.39 30.53
N LYS A 237 -1.06 10.56 30.51
CA LYS A 237 -1.89 11.03 31.63
C LYS A 237 -2.95 10.02 32.10
N ALA A 238 -3.36 9.10 31.22
CA ALA A 238 -4.32 8.03 31.52
C ALA A 238 -3.64 6.71 31.97
N GLY A 239 -2.35 6.74 32.33
CA GLY A 239 -1.59 5.58 32.80
C GLY A 239 -1.19 4.57 31.70
N LYS A 240 -1.59 4.79 30.45
CA LYS A 240 -1.27 3.88 29.32
C LYS A 240 0.12 4.14 28.79
N GLU A 241 0.82 3.08 28.40
CA GLU A 241 2.12 3.18 27.72
C GLU A 241 2.00 3.94 26.41
N VAL A 242 2.96 4.84 26.19
CA VAL A 242 3.17 5.61 24.97
C VAL A 242 4.65 5.61 24.68
N PHE A 243 5.02 5.35 23.43
CA PHE A 243 6.41 5.37 22.99
C PHE A 243 6.75 6.77 22.48
N GLU A 244 7.96 7.25 22.79
CA GLU A 244 8.51 8.50 22.30
C GLU A 244 9.77 8.23 21.49
N LEU A 245 9.83 8.70 20.24
CA LEU A 245 11.07 8.78 19.46
C LEU A 245 11.64 10.17 19.65
N GLN A 246 12.79 10.28 20.30
CA GLN A 246 13.51 11.53 20.53
C GLN A 246 14.73 11.61 19.60
N VAL A 247 14.87 12.74 18.91
CA VAL A 247 16.02 13.07 18.05
C VAL A 247 16.75 14.26 18.66
N ASN A 248 17.89 14.00 19.30
CA ASN A 248 18.72 15.01 19.97
C ASN A 248 19.83 15.53 19.04
N ASP A 249 19.45 16.03 17.85
CA ASP A 249 20.37 16.63 16.89
C ASP A 249 19.92 18.07 16.58
N ARG A 250 20.75 19.05 16.99
CA ARG A 250 20.46 20.48 16.81
C ARG A 250 20.39 20.88 15.35
N ASN A 251 21.22 20.31 14.47
CA ASN A 251 21.24 20.66 13.06
C ASN A 251 20.02 20.06 12.35
N PHE A 252 19.64 18.84 12.70
CA PHE A 252 18.37 18.27 12.25
C PHE A 252 17.17 19.14 12.68
N CYS A 253 17.15 19.61 13.93
CA CYS A 253 16.10 20.51 14.42
C CYS A 253 16.06 21.86 13.66
N LYS A 254 17.23 22.42 13.32
CA LYS A 254 17.32 23.62 12.48
C LYS A 254 16.80 23.37 11.07
N LEU A 255 17.12 22.22 10.46
CA LEU A 255 16.58 21.82 9.16
C LEU A 255 15.05 21.73 9.20
N LEU A 256 14.47 21.09 10.22
CA LEU A 256 13.02 21.03 10.39
C LEU A 256 12.39 22.43 10.50
N PHE A 257 13.02 23.33 11.24
CA PHE A 257 12.57 24.72 11.36
C PHE A 257 12.63 25.46 10.01
N LEU A 258 13.71 25.32 9.24
CA LEU A 258 13.81 25.88 7.88
C LEU A 258 12.73 25.33 6.93
N LEU A 259 12.40 24.04 7.09
CA LEU A 259 11.32 23.38 6.35
C LEU A 259 9.91 23.74 6.86
N GLY A 260 9.78 24.73 7.75
CA GLY A 260 8.50 25.30 8.16
C GLY A 260 7.85 24.63 9.37
N VAL A 261 8.58 23.82 10.13
CA VAL A 261 8.07 23.26 11.39
C VAL A 261 8.00 24.34 12.48
N PRO A 262 6.85 24.52 13.16
CA PRO A 262 6.76 25.45 14.28
C PRO A 262 7.56 24.93 15.49
N LYS A 263 8.35 25.80 16.10
CA LYS A 263 9.03 25.53 17.37
C LYS A 263 8.11 25.81 18.56
N GLY A 264 8.25 25.05 19.64
CA GLY A 264 7.49 25.25 20.87
C GLY A 264 6.06 24.70 20.80
N SER A 265 5.14 25.33 21.55
CA SER A 265 3.76 24.88 21.63
C SER A 265 2.96 25.32 20.41
N LYS A 266 2.34 24.36 19.71
CA LYS A 266 1.45 24.62 18.57
C LYS A 266 0.14 25.31 18.96
N ILE A 267 -0.19 25.32 20.25
CA ILE A 267 -1.38 26.00 20.78
C ILE A 267 -1.11 27.51 20.88
N GLU A 268 0.11 27.86 21.27
CA GLU A 268 0.55 29.23 21.57
C GLU A 268 0.98 29.99 20.31
N HIS A 269 1.49 29.29 19.29
CA HIS A 269 2.06 29.91 18.10
C HIS A 269 1.15 29.78 16.86
N LYS A 270 1.34 30.71 15.91
CA LYS A 270 0.65 30.73 14.61
C LYS A 270 1.07 29.52 13.78
N LEU A 271 0.15 28.57 13.61
CA LEU A 271 0.38 27.39 12.79
C LEU A 271 0.21 27.73 11.30
N LYS A 272 1.20 27.38 10.48
CA LYS A 272 1.19 27.56 9.03
C LYS A 272 1.54 26.24 8.35
N LEU A 273 1.04 26.03 7.13
CA LEU A 273 1.48 24.91 6.32
C LEU A 273 2.93 25.12 5.87
N PRO A 274 3.75 24.06 5.82
CA PRO A 274 5.04 24.11 5.16
C PRO A 274 4.93 24.66 3.74
N TRP A 275 5.78 25.63 3.41
CA TRP A 275 5.72 26.37 2.15
C TRP A 275 6.00 25.50 0.91
N TRP A 276 6.66 24.36 1.10
CA TRP A 276 6.97 23.39 0.04
C TRP A 276 5.81 22.43 -0.28
N LEU A 277 4.68 22.48 0.43
CA LEU A 277 3.54 21.62 0.09
C LEU A 277 2.80 22.15 -1.14
N ASP A 278 2.95 21.46 -2.28
CA ASP A 278 2.18 21.72 -3.50
C ASP A 278 1.20 20.59 -3.79
N LYS A 279 -0.07 20.94 -4.03
CA LYS A 279 -1.13 20.01 -4.46
C LYS A 279 -0.82 19.27 -5.77
N LYS A 280 0.08 19.81 -6.60
CA LYS A 280 0.57 19.20 -7.84
C LYS A 280 1.67 18.15 -7.60
N GLU A 281 2.14 17.97 -6.37
CA GLU A 281 3.16 16.98 -5.99
C GLU A 281 2.57 15.91 -5.03
N PRO A 282 1.66 15.02 -5.49
CA PRO A 282 1.01 14.02 -4.63
C PRO A 282 1.95 13.15 -3.78
N PRO A 283 3.14 12.73 -4.21
CA PRO A 283 4.03 11.94 -3.35
C PRO A 283 4.44 12.67 -2.06
N ILE A 284 4.78 13.95 -2.16
CA ILE A 284 5.23 14.79 -1.05
C ILE A 284 4.06 15.11 -0.13
N VAL A 285 2.92 15.50 -0.71
CA VAL A 285 1.68 15.71 0.05
C VAL A 285 1.25 14.42 0.75
N GLY A 286 1.40 13.29 0.08
CA GLY A 286 1.09 11.97 0.61
C GLY A 286 1.97 11.60 1.80
N ALA A 287 3.28 11.82 1.68
CA ALA A 287 4.24 11.60 2.77
C ALA A 287 3.91 12.44 4.01
N PHE A 288 3.60 13.73 3.83
CA PHE A 288 3.20 14.62 4.92
C PHE A 288 1.84 14.27 5.53
N LEU A 289 0.79 14.13 4.70
CA LEU A 289 -0.56 13.84 5.18
C LEU A 289 -0.66 12.47 5.83
N SER A 290 0.06 11.47 5.32
CA SER A 290 0.01 10.12 5.87
C SER A 290 0.36 10.09 7.37
N SER A 291 1.45 10.75 7.79
CA SER A 291 1.87 10.74 9.20
C SER A 291 1.07 11.71 10.06
N LEU A 292 0.67 12.84 9.50
CA LEU A 292 -0.21 13.80 10.18
C LEU A 292 -1.56 13.14 10.53
N LEU A 293 -2.22 12.54 9.54
CA LEU A 293 -3.50 11.87 9.71
C LEU A 293 -3.39 10.62 10.58
N PHE A 294 -2.28 9.88 10.48
CA PHE A 294 -2.04 8.72 11.34
C PHE A 294 -2.04 9.10 12.83
N SER A 295 -1.53 10.29 13.16
CA SER A 295 -1.47 10.79 14.53
C SER A 295 -2.82 11.37 14.99
N GLU A 296 -3.47 12.16 14.15
CA GLU A 296 -4.58 13.03 14.56
C GLU A 296 -5.99 12.46 14.34
N LEU A 297 -6.15 11.43 13.50
CA LEU A 297 -7.49 10.93 13.17
C LEU A 297 -8.10 10.14 14.34
N SER A 298 -9.34 10.49 14.67
CA SER A 298 -10.13 9.71 15.62
C SER A 298 -10.51 8.33 15.06
N LYS A 299 -10.85 7.39 15.95
CA LYS A 299 -11.68 6.24 15.53
C LYS A 299 -12.99 6.74 14.91
N PRO A 300 -13.58 6.04 13.92
CA PRO A 300 -14.88 6.40 13.37
C PRO A 300 -15.92 6.48 14.48
N LYS A 301 -16.66 7.59 14.55
CA LYS A 301 -17.76 7.75 15.52
C LYS A 301 -19.06 7.39 14.83
N SER A 302 -19.83 6.44 15.39
CA SER A 302 -21.10 6.01 14.82
C SER A 302 -22.26 7.00 15.06
N LYS A 303 -22.08 8.00 15.94
CA LYS A 303 -23.16 8.88 16.37
C LYS A 303 -23.07 10.31 15.80
N TYR A 304 -24.22 10.78 15.29
CA TYR A 304 -24.66 12.19 15.13
C TYR A 304 -24.26 12.99 13.86
N THR A 305 -24.51 12.47 12.66
CA THR A 305 -24.88 13.38 11.56
C THR A 305 -25.97 12.73 10.70
N LYS A 306 -27.21 13.20 10.84
CA LYS A 306 -28.32 12.83 9.94
C LYS A 306 -28.27 13.78 8.74
N VAL A 307 -27.99 13.26 7.55
CA VAL A 307 -28.23 13.99 6.30
C VAL A 307 -29.42 13.32 5.63
N ARG A 308 -30.54 14.05 5.49
CA ARG A 308 -31.80 13.52 4.92
C ARG A 308 -32.21 12.16 5.53
N GLY A 309 -32.20 12.07 6.87
CA GLY A 309 -32.60 10.85 7.60
C GLY A 309 -31.54 9.73 7.69
N THR A 310 -30.47 9.77 6.89
CA THR A 310 -29.42 8.73 6.91
C THR A 310 -28.30 9.09 7.88
N VAL A 311 -27.91 8.16 8.76
CA VAL A 311 -26.76 8.32 9.66
C VAL A 311 -25.48 8.09 8.87
N ILE A 312 -24.68 9.15 8.71
CA ILE A 312 -23.40 9.05 8.00
C ILE A 312 -22.27 8.99 9.04
N PRO A 313 -21.50 7.90 9.13
CA PRO A 313 -20.34 7.84 10.01
C PRO A 313 -19.29 8.87 9.56
N TYR A 314 -18.52 9.40 10.49
CA TYR A 314 -17.44 10.35 10.19
C TYR A 314 -16.21 10.09 11.06
N ILE A 315 -15.07 10.52 10.52
CA ILE A 315 -13.81 10.62 11.24
C ILE A 315 -13.55 12.10 11.50
N THR A 316 -13.01 12.44 12.68
CA THR A 316 -12.63 13.82 13.00
C THR A 316 -11.13 13.98 13.01
N PHE A 317 -10.66 15.06 12.39
CA PHE A 317 -9.37 15.66 12.61
C PHE A 317 -9.59 16.91 13.48
N THR A 318 -8.99 16.96 14.67
CA THR A 318 -9.28 17.99 15.67
C THR A 318 -8.00 18.67 16.12
N MET A 319 -7.97 20.00 16.10
CA MET A 319 -6.85 20.78 16.63
C MET A 319 -7.33 21.87 17.59
N VAL A 320 -6.46 22.26 18.52
CA VAL A 320 -6.74 23.28 19.53
C VAL A 320 -5.70 24.40 19.40
N THR A 321 -6.13 25.65 19.56
CA THR A 321 -5.26 26.83 19.56
C THR A 321 -5.82 27.95 20.46
N LYS A 322 -5.01 28.94 20.80
CA LYS A 322 -5.47 30.16 21.49
C LYS A 322 -6.38 31.02 20.60
N LYS A 323 -7.28 31.80 21.22
CA LYS A 323 -8.23 32.69 20.51
C LYS A 323 -7.55 33.66 19.54
N GLU A 324 -6.40 34.21 19.90
CA GLU A 324 -5.60 35.12 19.07
C GLU A 324 -5.13 34.49 17.74
N ASN A 325 -4.92 33.17 17.71
CA ASN A 325 -4.42 32.42 16.56
C ASN A 325 -5.55 31.83 15.68
N LYS A 326 -6.81 32.23 15.92
CA LYS A 326 -8.01 31.69 15.24
C LYS A 326 -7.89 31.71 13.71
N ASN A 327 -7.47 32.84 13.16
CA ASN A 327 -7.43 33.04 11.71
C ASN A 327 -6.34 32.19 11.04
N ASP A 328 -5.17 32.08 11.67
CA ASP A 328 -4.06 31.24 11.19
C ASP A 328 -4.45 29.76 11.22
N MET A 329 -5.04 29.28 12.32
CA MET A 329 -5.53 27.90 12.41
C MET A 329 -6.61 27.58 11.37
N LYS A 330 -7.52 28.53 11.09
CA LYS A 330 -8.51 28.35 10.02
C LYS A 330 -7.84 28.22 8.65
N LYS A 331 -6.86 29.07 8.33
CA LYS A 331 -6.09 29.00 7.08
C LYS A 331 -5.33 27.69 6.94
N PHE A 332 -4.67 27.23 8.02
CA PHE A 332 -3.98 25.95 8.07
C PHE A 332 -4.92 24.78 7.72
N LEU A 333 -6.09 24.72 8.38
CA LEU A 333 -7.05 23.63 8.17
C LEU A 333 -7.73 23.66 6.80
N GLU A 334 -8.01 24.83 6.23
CA GLU A 334 -8.48 24.93 4.84
C GLU A 334 -7.41 24.43 3.88
N GLY A 335 -6.13 24.73 4.12
CA GLY A 335 -5.03 24.17 3.34
C GLY A 335 -4.93 22.65 3.45
N ILE A 336 -5.05 22.07 4.65
CA ILE A 336 -5.13 20.60 4.82
C ILE A 336 -6.31 20.01 4.03
N LYS A 337 -7.45 20.69 4.04
CA LYS A 337 -8.62 20.27 3.27
C LYS A 337 -8.37 20.29 1.77
N GLU A 338 -7.68 21.29 1.23
CA GLU A 338 -7.29 21.30 -0.18
C GLU A 338 -6.31 20.16 -0.50
N LEU A 339 -5.32 19.89 0.36
CA LEU A 339 -4.38 18.77 0.18
C LEU A 339 -5.09 17.40 0.20
N LEU A 340 -6.12 17.23 1.03
CA LEU A 340 -6.95 16.01 1.05
C LEU A 340 -7.70 15.79 -0.28
N LYS A 341 -8.09 16.87 -0.99
CA LYS A 341 -8.75 16.74 -2.29
C LYS A 341 -7.84 16.13 -3.36
N CYS A 342 -6.52 16.28 -3.26
CA CYS A 342 -5.55 15.62 -4.15
C CYS A 342 -5.73 14.09 -4.16
N PHE A 343 -6.16 13.52 -3.02
CA PHE A 343 -6.42 12.09 -2.86
C PHE A 343 -7.90 11.73 -3.01
N SER A 344 -8.71 12.64 -3.57
CA SER A 344 -10.16 12.50 -3.67
C SER A 344 -10.84 12.27 -2.30
N ILE A 345 -10.26 12.77 -1.20
CA ILE A 345 -10.86 12.67 0.14
C ILE A 345 -11.69 13.92 0.38
N THR A 346 -12.99 13.74 0.60
CA THR A 346 -13.93 14.85 0.83
C THR A 346 -14.18 15.08 2.32
N SER A 347 -14.15 16.34 2.75
CA SER A 347 -14.39 16.74 4.14
C SER A 347 -15.47 17.83 4.24
N SER A 348 -16.03 17.98 5.45
CA SER A 348 -17.06 18.97 5.75
C SER A 348 -16.50 20.40 5.80
N LYS A 349 -17.36 21.37 6.09
CA LYS A 349 -16.92 22.67 6.61
C LYS A 349 -16.22 22.48 7.96
N ILE A 350 -15.26 23.34 8.26
CA ILE A 350 -14.55 23.36 9.56
C ILE A 350 -15.53 23.91 10.61
N SER A 351 -15.72 23.16 11.69
CA SER A 351 -16.50 23.63 12.84
C SER A 351 -15.58 24.10 13.97
N VAL A 352 -15.97 25.18 14.65
CA VAL A 352 -15.19 25.78 15.76
C VAL A 352 -16.03 25.74 17.03
N ARG A 353 -15.43 25.28 18.13
CA ARG A 353 -16.01 25.30 19.48
C ARG A 353 -15.11 26.11 20.41
N LYS A 354 -15.71 26.92 21.29
CA LYS A 354 -14.98 27.61 22.36
C LYS A 354 -14.85 26.66 23.55
N GLU A 355 -13.64 26.54 24.08
CA GLU A 355 -13.33 25.84 25.34
C GLU A 355 -12.42 26.80 26.14
N ASP A 356 -12.98 27.49 27.14
CA ASP A 356 -12.31 28.51 27.97
C ASP A 356 -11.54 29.59 27.19
N ASP A 357 -10.21 29.66 27.35
CA ASP A 357 -9.27 30.56 26.68
C ASP A 357 -8.85 30.04 25.28
N LYS A 358 -9.32 28.86 24.89
CA LYS A 358 -8.94 28.15 23.66
C LYS A 358 -10.09 27.97 22.69
N LEU A 359 -9.72 27.66 21.45
CA LEU A 359 -10.61 27.32 20.36
C LEU A 359 -10.26 25.94 19.84
N LYS A 360 -11.28 25.11 19.70
CA LYS A 360 -11.21 23.75 19.16
C LYS A 360 -11.80 23.71 17.77
N PHE A 361 -10.98 23.39 16.80
CA PHE A 361 -11.35 23.26 15.41
C PHE A 361 -11.53 21.78 15.08
N ILE A 362 -12.64 21.46 14.42
CA ILE A 362 -13.00 20.07 14.07
C ILE A 362 -13.32 20.04 12.57
N LEU A 363 -12.50 19.30 11.83
CA LEU A 363 -12.73 18.92 10.45
C LEU A 363 -13.31 17.50 10.42
N ARG A 364 -14.55 17.35 9.90
CA ARG A 364 -15.16 16.02 9.74
C ARG A 364 -14.88 15.50 8.34
N ILE A 365 -14.42 14.27 8.25
CA ILE A 365 -14.25 13.55 6.99
C ILE A 365 -15.36 12.50 6.91
N ASN A 366 -16.13 12.53 5.83
CA ASN A 366 -17.23 11.58 5.62
C ASN A 366 -16.64 10.17 5.54
N ALA A 367 -17.09 9.24 6.39
CA ALA A 367 -16.62 7.86 6.42
C ALA A 367 -17.40 6.97 5.43
N SER A 368 -17.61 7.46 4.20
CA SER A 368 -18.07 6.63 3.10
C SER A 368 -17.04 5.55 2.81
N LYS A 369 -17.46 4.41 2.25
CA LYS A 369 -16.57 3.30 1.90
C LYS A 369 -15.35 3.77 1.10
N ASN A 370 -15.55 4.64 0.10
CA ASN A 370 -14.47 5.17 -0.74
C ASN A 370 -13.52 6.10 0.03
N ASN A 371 -14.04 6.99 0.89
CA ASN A 371 -13.18 7.86 1.70
C ASN A 371 -12.39 7.08 2.75
N LEU A 372 -13.00 6.09 3.39
CA LEU A 372 -12.32 5.21 4.34
C LEU A 372 -11.19 4.43 3.66
N MET A 373 -11.43 3.87 2.48
CA MET A 373 -10.38 3.21 1.71
C MET A 373 -9.24 4.16 1.36
N ARG A 374 -9.54 5.37 0.87
CA ARG A 374 -8.51 6.38 0.51
C ARG A 374 -7.69 6.82 1.72
N ILE A 375 -8.34 7.10 2.85
CA ILE A 375 -7.67 7.44 4.11
C ILE A 375 -6.81 6.28 4.55
N GLN A 376 -7.34 5.07 4.54
CA GLN A 376 -6.61 3.88 4.95
C GLN A 376 -5.37 3.67 4.06
N SER A 377 -5.50 3.81 2.74
CA SER A 377 -4.36 3.77 1.81
C SER A 377 -3.34 4.86 2.13
N LEU A 378 -3.78 6.09 2.37
CA LEU A 378 -2.92 7.23 2.67
C LEU A 378 -2.17 7.04 4.00
N ILE A 379 -2.85 6.75 5.11
CA ILE A 379 -2.19 6.52 6.41
C ILE A 379 -1.35 5.25 6.42
N SER A 380 -1.65 4.29 5.53
CA SER A 380 -0.84 3.09 5.40
C SER A 380 0.57 3.48 4.96
N LEU A 381 0.76 4.48 4.09
CA LEU A 381 2.08 4.98 3.67
C LEU A 381 3.03 5.26 4.86
N THR A 382 2.52 5.76 5.97
CA THR A 382 3.33 6.00 7.19
C THR A 382 4.02 4.74 7.72
N LYS A 383 3.33 3.60 7.63
CA LYS A 383 3.78 2.29 8.12
C LYS A 383 4.65 1.53 7.11
N ILE A 384 4.96 2.16 5.99
CA ILE A 384 5.18 1.49 4.71
C ILE A 384 6.31 2.17 3.93
N PHE A 385 6.44 3.50 4.02
CA PHE A 385 7.36 4.26 3.19
C PHE A 385 8.67 4.54 3.92
N PRO A 386 9.84 3.94 3.61
CA PRO A 386 10.11 2.75 2.83
C PRO A 386 10.75 1.68 3.73
N ILE A 387 9.87 0.87 4.35
CA ILE A 387 10.09 -0.54 4.71
C ILE A 387 8.72 -1.17 4.52
N GLY A 388 8.63 -2.16 3.64
CA GLY A 388 7.54 -3.15 3.65
C GLY A 388 6.13 -2.59 3.67
N VAL A 389 5.60 -2.41 2.47
CA VAL A 389 4.36 -1.70 2.14
C VAL A 389 3.11 -2.51 2.40
N PHE A 390 3.08 -3.34 3.45
CA PHE A 390 1.85 -3.75 4.11
C PHE A 390 2.14 -4.23 5.53
N GLY A 391 1.36 -3.74 6.50
CA GLY A 391 1.09 -4.51 7.72
C GLY A 391 0.20 -5.72 7.37
N PRO A 392 0.04 -6.71 8.28
CA PRO A 392 -0.56 -8.00 7.94
C PRO A 392 -1.90 -7.81 7.25
N ILE A 393 -1.95 -8.25 6.00
CA ILE A 393 -3.17 -8.43 5.24
C ILE A 393 -4.09 -9.27 6.14
N ASN A 394 -5.30 -8.80 6.40
CA ASN A 394 -6.26 -9.59 7.17
C ASN A 394 -6.81 -10.71 6.28
N PHE A 395 -6.19 -11.89 6.33
CA PHE A 395 -6.63 -13.08 5.59
C PHE A 395 -8.03 -13.59 5.98
N LYS A 396 -8.69 -12.97 6.97
CA LYS A 396 -10.10 -13.26 7.28
C LYS A 396 -11.07 -12.58 6.31
N GLU A 397 -10.63 -11.56 5.57
CA GLU A 397 -11.44 -10.82 4.59
C GLU A 397 -10.74 -10.84 3.23
N ALA A 398 -10.90 -11.96 2.50
CA ALA A 398 -10.32 -12.08 1.17
C ALA A 398 -10.95 -11.04 0.20
N PRO A 399 -10.17 -10.46 -0.72
CA PRO A 399 -10.72 -9.67 -1.83
C PRO A 399 -11.68 -10.53 -2.68
N PRO A 400 -12.52 -9.93 -3.54
CA PRO A 400 -13.46 -10.68 -4.36
C PRO A 400 -12.70 -11.57 -5.37
N LEU A 401 -12.48 -12.82 -4.97
CA LEU A 401 -11.85 -13.88 -5.74
C LEU A 401 -12.92 -14.81 -6.30
N TYR A 402 -12.65 -15.37 -7.47
CA TYR A 402 -13.42 -16.52 -7.93
C TYR A 402 -13.27 -17.70 -6.97
N LYS A 403 -14.36 -18.46 -6.79
CA LYS A 403 -14.43 -19.62 -5.89
C LYS A 403 -13.46 -20.71 -6.34
N LYS A 404 -12.94 -21.50 -5.40
CA LYS A 404 -12.00 -22.61 -5.68
C LYS A 404 -12.56 -23.66 -6.65
N ASN A 405 -13.89 -23.75 -6.77
CA ASN A 405 -14.59 -24.66 -7.68
C ASN A 405 -15.11 -23.98 -8.96
N SER A 406 -14.73 -22.71 -9.23
CA SER A 406 -15.08 -22.03 -10.48
C SER A 406 -14.52 -22.80 -11.68
N GLY A 407 -15.27 -22.79 -12.79
CA GLY A 407 -14.99 -23.69 -13.93
C GLY A 407 -13.64 -23.47 -14.60
N PHE A 408 -13.05 -22.28 -14.53
CA PHE A 408 -11.73 -22.03 -15.12
C PHE A 408 -10.61 -22.82 -14.42
N TYR A 409 -10.68 -23.08 -13.11
CA TYR A 409 -9.73 -23.95 -12.41
C TYR A 409 -9.72 -25.35 -13.03
N LYS A 410 -10.93 -25.92 -13.17
CA LYS A 410 -11.14 -27.24 -13.76
C LYS A 410 -10.61 -27.32 -15.19
N ILE A 411 -10.82 -26.26 -15.97
CA ILE A 411 -10.33 -26.18 -17.35
C ILE A 411 -8.81 -26.14 -17.38
N ILE A 412 -8.16 -25.27 -16.60
CA ILE A 412 -6.68 -25.19 -16.53
C ILE A 412 -6.09 -26.56 -16.14
N ASP A 413 -6.61 -27.17 -15.07
CA ASP A 413 -6.12 -28.47 -14.57
C ASP A 413 -6.30 -29.59 -15.62
N TYR A 414 -7.44 -29.61 -16.33
CA TYR A 414 -7.70 -30.58 -17.39
C TYR A 414 -6.73 -30.40 -18.57
N LEU A 415 -6.50 -29.15 -19.01
CA LEU A 415 -5.57 -28.89 -20.11
C LEU A 415 -4.12 -29.28 -19.76
N LEU A 416 -3.68 -29.05 -18.52
CA LEU A 416 -2.37 -29.49 -18.00
C LEU A 416 -2.25 -31.01 -17.91
N LYS A 417 -3.34 -31.71 -17.55
CA LYS A 417 -3.30 -33.16 -17.32
C LYS A 417 -3.04 -33.94 -18.60
N ASN A 418 -3.73 -33.62 -19.70
CA ASN A 418 -3.71 -34.48 -20.88
C ASN A 418 -3.08 -33.90 -22.18
N LYS A 419 -2.09 -33.02 -22.00
CA LYS A 419 -1.11 -32.63 -23.04
C LYS A 419 -1.74 -32.01 -24.29
N THR A 420 -2.31 -30.81 -24.10
CA THR A 420 -2.38 -29.71 -25.09
C THR A 420 -3.12 -29.97 -26.41
N THR A 421 -4.43 -30.22 -26.36
CA THR A 421 -5.48 -29.63 -27.23
C THR A 421 -6.83 -30.32 -26.98
N TYR A 422 -7.92 -29.55 -26.78
CA TYR A 422 -9.25 -30.13 -26.57
C TYR A 422 -10.38 -29.39 -27.27
N GLY A 423 -11.31 -30.17 -27.80
CA GLY A 423 -12.61 -29.68 -28.26
C GLY A 423 -13.62 -29.57 -27.11
N LEU A 424 -14.86 -29.21 -27.45
CA LEU A 424 -15.94 -28.92 -26.50
C LEU A 424 -16.37 -30.11 -25.63
N LYS A 425 -15.94 -31.35 -25.96
CA LYS A 425 -16.20 -32.56 -25.15
C LYS A 425 -15.67 -32.43 -23.72
N MET A 426 -14.60 -31.64 -23.50
CA MET A 426 -14.07 -31.33 -22.17
C MET A 426 -15.15 -30.84 -21.19
N PHE A 427 -16.14 -30.08 -21.66
CA PHE A 427 -17.20 -29.59 -20.77
C PHE A 427 -18.04 -30.71 -20.17
N LYS A 428 -18.29 -31.77 -20.95
CA LYS A 428 -18.99 -32.97 -20.47
C LYS A 428 -18.16 -33.68 -19.40
N ASP A 429 -16.87 -33.88 -19.66
CA ASP A 429 -15.95 -34.54 -18.72
C ASP A 429 -15.82 -33.76 -17.40
N LEU A 430 -15.89 -32.43 -17.45
CA LEU A 430 -15.77 -31.54 -16.28
C LEU A 430 -17.09 -31.30 -15.55
N GLY A 431 -18.21 -31.79 -16.08
CA GLY A 431 -19.56 -31.52 -15.57
C GLY A 431 -19.91 -30.03 -15.60
N ILE A 432 -19.48 -29.30 -16.63
CA ILE A 432 -19.75 -27.87 -16.82
C ILE A 432 -20.72 -27.73 -17.99
N SER A 433 -21.82 -26.98 -17.82
CA SER A 433 -22.72 -26.68 -18.95
C SER A 433 -21.98 -25.89 -20.03
N GLN A 434 -22.32 -26.10 -21.31
CA GLN A 434 -21.65 -25.42 -22.42
C GLN A 434 -21.65 -23.89 -22.24
N GLN A 435 -22.78 -23.29 -21.85
CA GLN A 435 -22.90 -21.85 -21.61
C GLN A 435 -21.90 -21.35 -20.55
N LYS A 436 -21.80 -22.02 -19.40
CA LYS A 436 -20.82 -21.67 -18.36
C LYS A 436 -19.39 -21.92 -18.83
N GLY A 437 -19.18 -23.01 -19.57
CA GLY A 437 -17.90 -23.36 -20.18
C GLY A 437 -17.37 -22.25 -21.06
N TYR A 438 -18.19 -21.74 -21.99
CA TYR A 438 -17.82 -20.63 -22.87
C TYR A 438 -17.52 -19.34 -22.11
N LYS A 439 -18.27 -19.04 -21.04
CA LYS A 439 -17.98 -17.89 -20.17
C LYS A 439 -16.58 -17.99 -19.53
N TRP A 440 -16.19 -19.18 -19.07
CA TRP A 440 -14.83 -19.40 -18.54
C TRP A 440 -13.76 -19.34 -19.61
N LEU A 441 -14.01 -19.91 -20.80
CA LEU A 441 -13.09 -19.79 -21.93
C LEU A 441 -12.86 -18.32 -22.32
N LYS A 442 -13.90 -17.48 -22.29
CA LYS A 442 -13.78 -16.05 -22.56
C LYS A 442 -12.83 -15.36 -21.56
N ILE A 443 -12.96 -15.67 -20.27
CA ILE A 443 -12.07 -15.15 -19.22
C ILE A 443 -10.63 -15.61 -19.44
N LEU A 444 -10.42 -16.91 -19.68
CA LEU A 444 -9.09 -17.48 -19.94
C LEU A 444 -8.44 -16.86 -21.19
N ASN A 445 -9.23 -16.61 -22.23
CA ASN A 445 -8.77 -15.98 -23.47
C ASN A 445 -8.39 -14.50 -23.24
N HIS A 446 -9.17 -13.75 -22.45
CA HIS A 446 -8.81 -12.37 -22.09
C HIS A 446 -7.48 -12.30 -21.31
N SER A 447 -7.27 -13.22 -20.37
CA SER A 447 -6.01 -13.37 -19.65
C SER A 447 -4.88 -14.01 -20.48
N ASN A 448 -5.14 -14.34 -21.75
CA ASN A 448 -4.19 -14.95 -22.68
C ASN A 448 -3.60 -16.29 -22.19
N ILE A 449 -4.35 -17.03 -21.37
CA ILE A 449 -3.95 -18.33 -20.81
C ILE A 449 -4.22 -19.47 -21.79
N ILE A 450 -5.19 -19.27 -22.69
CA ILE A 450 -5.53 -20.24 -23.73
C ILE A 450 -5.43 -19.61 -25.11
N LYS A 451 -5.18 -20.47 -26.11
CA LYS A 451 -5.28 -20.15 -27.53
C LYS A 451 -6.23 -21.12 -28.22
N ARG A 452 -6.86 -20.65 -29.29
CA ARG A 452 -7.66 -21.48 -30.20
C ARG A 452 -6.77 -21.94 -31.34
N GLU A 453 -6.75 -23.24 -31.59
CA GLU A 453 -6.04 -23.86 -32.71
C GLU A 453 -7.06 -24.52 -33.63
N LYS A 454 -6.93 -24.32 -34.94
CA LYS A 454 -7.70 -25.06 -35.94
C LYS A 454 -6.87 -26.24 -36.44
N ARG A 455 -7.38 -27.47 -36.28
CA ARG A 455 -6.83 -28.67 -36.94
C ARG A 455 -7.91 -29.26 -37.85
N GLY A 456 -7.82 -28.97 -39.15
CA GLY A 456 -8.87 -29.29 -40.11
C GLY A 456 -10.18 -28.57 -39.77
N ARG A 457 -11.29 -29.32 -39.68
CA ARG A 457 -12.63 -28.79 -39.30
C ARG A 457 -12.86 -28.65 -37.79
N LYS A 458 -11.91 -29.06 -36.94
CA LYS A 458 -12.05 -29.05 -35.48
C LYS A 458 -11.37 -27.82 -34.86
N GLU A 459 -12.10 -27.10 -34.03
CA GLU A 459 -11.58 -26.03 -33.18
C GLU A 459 -11.14 -26.62 -31.84
N LEU A 460 -9.86 -26.42 -31.50
CA LEU A 460 -9.21 -26.97 -30.32
C LEU A 460 -8.74 -25.84 -29.40
N ILE A 461 -8.66 -26.11 -28.11
CA ILE A 461 -8.23 -25.19 -27.08
C ILE A 461 -6.96 -25.73 -26.44
N ALA A 462 -5.91 -24.93 -26.43
CA ALA A 462 -4.62 -25.25 -25.82
C ALA A 462 -4.20 -24.17 -24.82
N LEU A 463 -3.37 -24.54 -23.85
CA LEU A 463 -2.73 -23.55 -22.98
C LEU A 463 -1.68 -22.77 -23.75
N ASN A 464 -1.53 -21.49 -23.40
CA ASN A 464 -0.50 -20.61 -23.92
C ASN A 464 0.72 -20.63 -22.99
N VAL A 465 1.25 -21.82 -22.73
CA VAL A 465 2.51 -22.04 -22.00
C VAL A 465 3.39 -22.95 -22.83
N ARG A 466 4.67 -22.62 -22.97
CA ARG A 466 5.65 -23.49 -23.62
C ARG A 466 6.17 -24.43 -22.55
N THR A 467 5.75 -25.70 -22.59
CA THR A 467 6.28 -26.78 -21.74
C THR A 467 7.56 -27.34 -22.33
#